data_AF-A0A953UW64-F1
#
_entry.id   AF-A0A953UW64-F1
#
_cell.length_a   1.000
_cell.length_b   1.000
_cell.length_c   1.000
_cell.angle_alpha   90.00
_cell.angle_beta   90.00
_cell.angle_gamma   90.00
#
_symmetry.space_group_name_H-M   'P 1'
#
loop_
_entity.id
_entity.type
_entity.pdbx_description
1 polymer ?
#
loop_
_entity_poly.entity_id
_entity_poly.type
_entity_poly.pdbx_seq_one_letter_code
_entity_poly.pdbx_strand_id
1 'polypeptide(L)'
;MRTADTWRRRSFLAWCLQAAAFLPAIRTRAAEQPAPRNAVTSRPARRVVRYQRHFRAQAAVLVLGIPIFRRDDVGAGCATVELGSQSGDTVSVLQFAAGSRPQRARGLNRFGALSETVIETSGRLAGTEGAGFITSSPEKTLDQAQAALHAASPVIPCAFSSSSSGFGRTEVKKGRFMASGIVSWTDAPGILSSAQQESAPSMQHETRSVGPVATFLYAIRRAALNPDSRTRAQFCHNGEFCELVTERASGSRFADAHESSEQINGVILDGGGSKKSEFTIWIDPRDPSGLPTRIEFYARSFLRLTLEAQPAPEAETLPWLLKEEPA
;
A
#
# COMPACT_ATOMS: atom_id res chain seq x y z
N MET A 1 35.94 -21.95 -3.41
CA MET A 1 36.05 -20.48 -3.47
C MET A 1 34.79 -19.97 -4.17
N ARG A 2 33.90 -19.31 -3.42
CA ARG A 2 32.54 -18.95 -3.83
C ARG A 2 32.58 -17.66 -4.68
N THR A 3 32.17 -17.72 -5.93
CA THR A 3 31.90 -16.53 -6.76
C THR A 3 30.48 -16.04 -6.52
N ALA A 4 30.38 -14.75 -6.25
CA ALA A 4 29.26 -14.07 -5.63
C ALA A 4 28.04 -13.91 -6.55
N ASP A 5 26.87 -14.13 -5.96
CA ASP A 5 25.55 -13.73 -6.45
C ASP A 5 25.49 -12.19 -6.63
N THR A 6 25.77 -11.74 -7.85
CA THR A 6 25.51 -10.36 -8.26
C THR A 6 24.52 -10.33 -9.41
N TRP A 7 23.22 -10.45 -9.11
CA TRP A 7 22.15 -9.81 -9.87
C TRP A 7 20.79 -10.36 -9.45
N ARG A 8 19.98 -9.52 -8.79
CA ARG A 8 18.50 -9.49 -8.87
C ARG A 8 17.99 -8.48 -7.84
N ARG A 9 17.88 -7.22 -8.25
CA ARG A 9 17.14 -6.18 -7.53
C ARG A 9 16.26 -5.45 -8.55
N ARG A 10 15.01 -5.89 -8.68
CA ARG A 10 13.96 -5.22 -9.47
C ARG A 10 12.84 -4.81 -8.51
N SER A 11 12.43 -3.55 -8.65
CA SER A 11 11.89 -2.63 -7.64
C SER A 11 10.37 -2.66 -7.41
N PHE A 12 9.94 -2.22 -6.21
CA PHE A 12 8.56 -2.04 -5.71
C PHE A 12 7.58 -1.35 -6.70
N LEU A 13 7.97 -0.20 -7.24
CA LEU A 13 7.15 0.51 -8.24
C LEU A 13 7.09 -0.24 -9.58
N ALA A 14 8.07 -1.10 -9.89
CA ALA A 14 8.02 -1.91 -11.11
C ALA A 14 6.90 -2.95 -11.04
N TRP A 15 6.41 -3.31 -9.86
CA TRP A 15 5.28 -4.22 -9.72
C TRP A 15 3.91 -3.51 -9.74
N CYS A 16 3.85 -2.20 -9.42
CA CYS A 16 2.76 -1.35 -9.90
C CYS A 16 2.71 -1.22 -11.43
N LEU A 17 3.75 -1.67 -12.14
CA LEU A 17 3.96 -1.46 -13.58
C LEU A 17 4.13 -2.74 -14.42
N GLN A 18 4.30 -3.92 -13.81
CA GLN A 18 4.62 -5.17 -14.49
C GLN A 18 3.43 -6.12 -14.64
N ALA A 19 2.19 -5.62 -14.59
CA ALA A 19 1.05 -6.27 -15.24
C ALA A 19 1.04 -6.03 -16.77
N ALA A 20 2.22 -5.91 -17.38
CA ALA A 20 2.42 -5.51 -18.77
C ALA A 20 3.46 -6.42 -19.45
N ALA A 21 3.11 -7.69 -19.61
CA ALA A 21 3.44 -8.52 -20.78
C ALA A 21 2.88 -9.94 -20.58
N PHE A 22 2.31 -10.49 -21.65
CA PHE A 22 1.85 -11.88 -21.89
C PHE A 22 0.37 -12.21 -21.63
N LEU A 23 -0.37 -12.25 -22.76
CA LEU A 23 -1.62 -12.99 -23.00
C LEU A 23 -1.30 -14.45 -23.39
N PRO A 24 -2.23 -15.41 -23.18
CA PRO A 24 -3.20 -15.72 -24.24
C PRO A 24 -4.66 -15.75 -23.74
N ALA A 25 -5.57 -15.63 -24.70
CA ALA A 25 -7.02 -15.60 -24.52
C ALA A 25 -7.58 -16.95 -24.04
N ILE A 26 -8.35 -16.94 -22.95
CA ILE A 26 -9.28 -18.02 -22.62
C ILE A 26 -10.66 -17.37 -22.46
N ARG A 27 -11.59 -17.74 -23.36
CA ARG A 27 -13.02 -17.47 -23.21
C ARG A 27 -13.56 -18.45 -22.16
N THR A 28 -13.96 -17.94 -21.00
CA THR A 28 -14.80 -18.70 -20.08
C THR A 28 -16.18 -18.09 -20.05
N ARG A 29 -17.17 -18.94 -20.33
CA ARG A 29 -18.60 -18.66 -20.40
C ARG A 29 -19.08 -18.13 -19.05
N ALA A 30 -19.74 -16.97 -19.05
CA ALA A 30 -20.37 -16.39 -17.88
C ALA A 30 -21.46 -17.34 -17.37
N ALA A 31 -21.21 -17.98 -16.23
CA ALA A 31 -22.27 -18.53 -15.40
C ALA A 31 -22.80 -17.39 -14.54
N GLU A 32 -24.12 -17.25 -14.53
CA GLU A 32 -24.88 -16.26 -13.79
C GLU A 32 -24.50 -16.35 -12.30
N GLN A 33 -23.74 -15.36 -11.83
CA GLN A 33 -23.22 -15.32 -10.47
C GLN A 33 -24.15 -14.52 -9.56
N PRO A 34 -24.51 -15.03 -8.36
CA PRO A 34 -25.13 -14.21 -7.35
C PRO A 34 -24.15 -13.10 -6.95
N ALA A 35 -24.66 -11.87 -6.84
CA ALA A 35 -23.87 -10.69 -6.56
C ALA A 35 -22.96 -10.87 -5.33
N PRO A 36 -21.68 -10.42 -5.38
CA PRO A 36 -20.85 -10.39 -4.19
C PRO A 36 -21.53 -9.47 -3.17
N ARG A 37 -21.84 -10.02 -1.99
CA ARG A 37 -22.35 -9.24 -0.86
C ARG A 37 -21.27 -8.23 -0.45
N ASN A 38 -21.43 -6.98 -0.86
CA ASN A 38 -20.70 -5.79 -0.40
C ASN A 38 -20.98 -5.49 1.10
N ALA A 39 -20.87 -6.49 1.97
CA ALA A 39 -21.49 -6.50 3.30
C ALA A 39 -20.52 -6.17 4.46
N VAL A 40 -19.24 -5.91 4.19
CA VAL A 40 -18.22 -5.81 5.24
C VAL A 40 -18.33 -4.49 6.04
N THR A 41 -19.05 -3.47 5.56
CA THR A 41 -19.15 -2.15 6.26
C THR A 41 -20.55 -1.53 6.35
N SER A 42 -21.63 -2.24 6.02
CA SER A 42 -22.97 -1.63 6.00
C SER A 42 -23.57 -1.41 7.40
N ARG A 43 -23.05 -2.08 8.43
CA ARG A 43 -23.52 -1.93 9.82
C ARG A 43 -22.66 -0.94 10.60
N PRO A 44 -23.26 -0.09 11.44
CA PRO A 44 -22.49 0.73 12.36
C PRO A 44 -21.79 -0.15 13.41
N ALA A 45 -20.61 0.29 13.87
CA ALA A 45 -19.88 -0.34 14.95
C ALA A 45 -20.27 0.26 16.30
N ARG A 46 -20.29 -0.55 17.36
CA ARG A 46 -20.68 -0.11 18.72
C ARG A 46 -19.79 0.98 19.29
N ARG A 47 -18.49 0.91 18.99
CA ARG A 47 -17.47 1.86 19.39
C ARG A 47 -16.38 1.85 18.34
N VAL A 48 -15.94 3.03 17.90
CA VAL A 48 -14.86 3.16 16.92
C VAL A 48 -13.66 3.86 17.55
N VAL A 49 -12.50 3.21 17.51
CA VAL A 49 -11.20 3.82 17.87
C VAL A 49 -10.49 4.21 16.58
N ARG A 50 -10.00 5.44 16.51
CA ARG A 50 -9.40 6.00 15.30
C ARG A 50 -7.99 6.49 15.57
N TYR A 51 -7.08 6.13 14.68
CA TYR A 51 -5.69 6.57 14.68
C TYR A 51 -5.35 7.12 13.32
N GLN A 52 -4.51 8.16 13.29
CA GLN A 52 -4.04 8.78 12.08
C GLN A 52 -2.59 9.19 12.22
N ARG A 53 -1.87 9.13 11.10
CA ARG A 53 -0.53 9.70 11.01
C ARG A 53 -0.28 10.33 9.66
N HIS A 54 0.24 11.54 9.70
CA HIS A 54 0.68 12.27 8.52
C HIS A 54 2.17 12.12 8.32
N PHE A 55 2.57 12.16 7.06
CA PHE A 55 3.94 11.99 6.65
C PHE A 55 4.36 13.12 5.72
N ARG A 56 5.60 13.56 5.88
CA ARG A 56 6.33 14.33 4.87
C ARG A 56 7.26 13.39 4.12
N ALA A 57 7.26 13.48 2.80
CA ALA A 57 8.15 12.69 1.96
C ALA A 57 9.45 13.46 1.65
N GLN A 58 10.56 12.75 1.75
CA GLN A 58 11.89 13.14 1.29
C GLN A 58 12.31 12.19 0.16
N ALA A 59 13.07 12.69 -0.81
CA ALA A 59 13.65 11.89 -1.88
C ALA A 59 15.17 12.00 -1.88
N ALA A 60 15.84 10.86 -2.08
CA ALA A 60 17.28 10.79 -2.27
C ALA A 60 17.62 10.06 -3.58
N VAL A 61 18.47 10.67 -4.40
CA VAL A 61 19.06 10.03 -5.58
C VAL A 61 20.36 9.35 -5.15
N LEU A 62 20.47 8.07 -5.49
CA LEU A 62 21.56 7.20 -5.07
C LEU A 62 22.47 6.82 -6.24
N VAL A 63 23.78 6.80 -5.98
CA VAL A 63 24.78 6.17 -6.84
C VAL A 63 25.51 5.13 -6.00
N LEU A 64 25.49 3.87 -6.45
CA LEU A 64 26.05 2.74 -5.72
C LEU A 64 25.53 2.61 -4.26
N GLY A 65 24.26 3.00 -4.05
CA GLY A 65 23.63 3.01 -2.71
C GLY A 65 23.95 4.23 -1.86
N ILE A 66 24.84 5.12 -2.31
CA ILE A 66 25.23 6.34 -1.61
C ILE A 66 24.38 7.51 -2.10
N PRO A 67 23.72 8.26 -1.22
CA PRO A 67 22.93 9.43 -1.61
C PRO A 67 23.84 10.56 -2.08
N ILE A 68 23.71 10.96 -3.35
CA ILE A 68 24.45 12.09 -3.95
C ILE A 68 23.62 13.37 -4.02
N PHE A 69 22.30 13.24 -3.92
CA PHE A 69 21.37 14.36 -3.91
C PHE A 69 20.19 14.01 -3.02
N ARG A 70 19.74 14.99 -2.23
CA ARG A 70 18.56 14.86 -1.37
C ARG A 70 17.67 16.08 -1.55
N ARG A 71 16.36 15.86 -1.46
CA ARG A 71 15.39 16.92 -1.45
C ARG A 71 14.29 16.59 -0.47
N ASP A 72 14.08 17.52 0.45
CA ASP A 72 13.04 17.43 1.45
C ASP A 72 11.74 18.03 0.94
N ASP A 73 10.64 17.56 1.54
CA ASP A 73 9.31 18.07 1.30
C ASP A 73 8.88 17.93 -0.18
N VAL A 74 9.19 16.78 -0.78
CA VAL A 74 8.84 16.47 -2.18
C VAL A 74 7.46 15.85 -2.32
N GLY A 75 6.80 15.55 -1.20
CA GLY A 75 5.50 14.90 -1.14
C GLY A 75 4.98 14.82 0.29
N ALA A 76 3.79 14.24 0.42
CA ALA A 76 3.15 13.99 1.70
C ALA A 76 2.30 12.72 1.63
N GLY A 77 1.83 12.27 2.78
CA GLY A 77 0.88 11.17 2.86
C GLY A 77 0.20 11.09 4.22
N CYS A 78 -0.77 10.19 4.30
CA CYS A 78 -1.55 9.94 5.49
C CYS A 78 -1.84 8.44 5.61
N ALA A 79 -1.74 7.90 6.82
CA ALA A 79 -2.17 6.57 7.18
C ALA A 79 -3.27 6.66 8.25
N THR A 80 -4.31 5.85 8.13
CA THR A 80 -5.38 5.73 9.12
C THR A 80 -5.60 4.29 9.54
N VAL A 81 -6.00 4.13 10.80
CA VAL A 81 -6.48 2.87 11.36
C VAL A 81 -7.77 3.16 12.11
N GLU A 82 -8.86 2.52 11.71
CA GLU A 82 -10.11 2.50 12.46
C GLU A 82 -10.36 1.09 12.97
N LEU A 83 -10.68 0.97 14.25
CA LEU A 83 -10.99 -0.30 14.90
C LEU A 83 -12.39 -0.20 15.47
N GLY A 84 -13.25 -1.14 15.12
CA GLY A 84 -14.59 -1.25 15.67
C GLY A 84 -14.97 -2.68 16.00
N SER A 85 -16.12 -2.84 16.64
CA SER A 85 -16.76 -4.13 16.80
C SER A 85 -18.16 -4.13 16.21
N GLN A 86 -18.47 -5.17 15.43
CA GLN A 86 -19.75 -5.38 14.79
C GLN A 86 -20.21 -6.81 15.07
N SER A 87 -21.36 -6.98 15.74
CA SER A 87 -21.95 -8.29 16.02
C SER A 87 -21.00 -9.32 16.68
N GLY A 88 -20.02 -8.87 17.46
CA GLY A 88 -19.01 -9.72 18.12
C GLY A 88 -17.72 -9.92 17.32
N ASP A 89 -17.69 -9.52 16.06
CA ASP A 89 -16.47 -9.51 15.24
C ASP A 89 -15.69 -8.20 15.45
N THR A 90 -14.39 -8.26 15.26
CA THR A 90 -13.52 -7.08 15.18
C THR A 90 -13.42 -6.66 13.73
N VAL A 91 -13.68 -5.38 13.47
CA VAL A 91 -13.55 -4.78 12.13
C VAL A 91 -12.43 -3.76 12.17
N SER A 92 -11.45 -3.91 11.28
CA SER A 92 -10.38 -2.95 11.09
C SER A 92 -10.48 -2.33 9.71
N VAL A 93 -10.44 -1.01 9.61
CA VAL A 93 -10.26 -0.29 8.35
C VAL A 93 -8.89 0.36 8.37
N LEU A 94 -8.11 0.11 7.32
CA LEU A 94 -6.75 0.60 7.15
C LEU A 94 -6.68 1.38 5.85
N GLN A 95 -6.17 2.60 5.89
CA GLN A 95 -5.94 3.37 4.66
C GLN A 95 -4.54 3.95 4.64
N PHE A 96 -4.02 4.10 3.44
CA PHE A 96 -2.79 4.81 3.19
C PHE A 96 -2.91 5.55 1.86
N ALA A 97 -2.68 6.86 1.87
CA ALA A 97 -2.56 7.65 0.66
C ALA A 97 -1.29 8.48 0.72
N ALA A 98 -0.63 8.63 -0.42
CA ALA A 98 0.54 9.48 -0.51
C ALA A 98 0.72 9.98 -1.95
N GLY A 99 1.41 11.10 -2.08
CA GLY A 99 1.84 11.59 -3.37
C GLY A 99 2.86 12.70 -3.31
N SER A 100 3.36 13.07 -4.47
CA SER A 100 4.29 14.18 -4.63
C SER A 100 3.59 15.53 -4.48
N ARG A 101 4.37 16.55 -4.15
CA ARG A 101 4.00 17.96 -4.26
C ARG A 101 4.63 18.48 -5.55
N PRO A 102 3.88 18.63 -6.66
CA PRO A 102 4.48 18.95 -7.97
C PRO A 102 5.37 20.20 -7.95
N GLN A 103 4.99 21.22 -7.17
CA GLN A 103 5.74 22.46 -6.99
C GLN A 103 7.14 22.22 -6.38
N ARG A 104 7.28 21.15 -5.59
CA ARG A 104 8.51 20.73 -4.93
C ARG A 104 9.17 19.54 -5.64
N ALA A 105 8.46 18.83 -6.51
CA ALA A 105 8.91 17.64 -7.22
C ALA A 105 9.20 17.90 -8.71
N ARG A 106 9.54 19.14 -9.09
CA ARG A 106 9.82 19.55 -10.48
C ARG A 106 8.67 19.20 -11.45
N GLY A 107 7.44 19.45 -11.05
CA GLY A 107 6.25 19.17 -11.84
C GLY A 107 5.77 17.72 -11.79
N LEU A 108 6.50 16.80 -11.15
CA LEU A 108 6.09 15.41 -11.02
C LEU A 108 4.82 15.32 -10.15
N ASN A 109 3.74 14.81 -10.74
CA ASN A 109 2.50 14.50 -10.03
C ASN A 109 2.29 12.97 -10.01
N ARG A 110 2.69 12.34 -8.90
CA ARG A 110 2.56 10.91 -8.66
C ARG A 110 1.87 10.72 -7.32
N PHE A 111 0.80 9.96 -7.32
CA PHE A 111 0.05 9.66 -6.10
C PHE A 111 -0.58 8.27 -6.17
N GLY A 112 -1.11 7.82 -5.05
CA GLY A 112 -1.86 6.58 -4.93
C GLY A 112 -2.54 6.48 -3.59
N ALA A 113 -3.49 5.55 -3.49
CA ALA A 113 -4.18 5.22 -2.26
C ALA A 113 -4.44 3.72 -2.17
N LEU A 114 -4.49 3.24 -0.92
CA LEU A 114 -4.90 1.90 -0.53
C LEU A 114 -5.95 2.04 0.58
N SER A 115 -6.99 1.22 0.51
CA SER A 115 -8.02 1.07 1.54
C SER A 115 -8.31 -0.41 1.72
N GLU A 116 -8.23 -0.88 2.95
CA GLU A 116 -8.43 -2.28 3.30
C GLU A 116 -9.39 -2.37 4.49
N THR A 117 -10.40 -3.23 4.39
CA THR A 117 -11.28 -3.59 5.49
C THR A 117 -11.04 -5.04 5.83
N VAL A 118 -10.88 -5.34 7.12
CA VAL A 118 -10.59 -6.67 7.64
C VAL A 118 -11.56 -7.02 8.74
N ILE A 119 -12.15 -8.22 8.65
CA ILE A 119 -12.98 -8.80 9.69
C ILE A 119 -12.21 -9.94 10.35
N GLU A 120 -12.10 -9.87 11.67
CA GLU A 120 -11.59 -10.94 12.52
C GLU A 120 -12.69 -11.48 13.44
N THR A 121 -12.90 -12.80 13.41
CA THR A 121 -13.80 -13.52 14.32
C THR A 121 -12.96 -14.31 15.31
N SER A 122 -13.11 -14.04 16.61
CA SER A 122 -12.30 -14.68 17.66
C SER A 122 -10.78 -14.59 17.40
N GLY A 123 -10.31 -13.44 16.90
CA GLY A 123 -8.90 -13.19 16.60
C GLY A 123 -8.34 -13.90 15.36
N ARG A 124 -9.20 -14.56 14.57
CA ARG A 124 -8.83 -15.17 13.30
C ARG A 124 -9.41 -14.38 12.14
N LEU A 125 -8.63 -14.28 11.06
CA LEU A 125 -9.09 -13.66 9.83
C LEU A 125 -10.35 -14.38 9.33
N ALA A 126 -11.43 -13.65 9.11
CA ALA A 126 -12.70 -14.16 8.61
C ALA A 126 -13.00 -13.65 7.19
N GLY A 127 -12.61 -12.40 6.90
CA GLY A 127 -12.75 -11.83 5.56
C GLY A 127 -11.98 -10.53 5.40
N THR A 128 -11.73 -10.18 4.14
CA THR A 128 -11.04 -8.94 3.76
C THR A 128 -11.65 -8.34 2.52
N GLU A 129 -11.71 -7.03 2.47
CA GLU A 129 -11.92 -6.26 1.24
C GLU A 129 -10.76 -5.27 1.10
N GLY A 130 -10.25 -5.10 -0.12
CA GLY A 130 -9.14 -4.22 -0.39
C GLY A 130 -9.34 -3.53 -1.72
N ALA A 131 -8.92 -2.27 -1.82
CA ALA A 131 -8.82 -1.57 -3.08
C ALA A 131 -7.67 -0.58 -3.05
N GLY A 132 -7.08 -0.37 -4.21
CA GLY A 132 -6.04 0.63 -4.34
C GLY A 132 -5.78 1.02 -5.77
N PHE A 133 -5.17 2.18 -5.93
CA PHE A 133 -4.63 2.61 -7.20
C PHE A 133 -3.31 3.35 -7.00
N ILE A 134 -2.55 3.44 -8.08
CA ILE A 134 -1.33 4.25 -8.13
C ILE A 134 -1.09 4.76 -9.54
N THR A 135 -0.56 5.98 -9.62
CA THR A 135 -0.06 6.54 -10.87
C THR A 135 1.03 5.64 -11.51
N SER A 136 0.87 5.35 -12.80
CA SER A 136 1.78 4.50 -13.57
C SER A 136 3.00 5.30 -14.04
N SER A 137 4.19 4.95 -13.57
CA SER A 137 5.48 5.45 -14.07
C SER A 137 6.05 4.60 -15.21
N PRO A 138 5.84 4.92 -16.50
CA PRO A 138 6.39 4.12 -17.60
C PRO A 138 7.93 4.12 -17.65
N GLU A 139 8.59 5.01 -16.90
CA GLU A 139 10.02 5.26 -16.97
C GLU A 139 10.83 4.15 -16.30
N LYS A 140 11.73 3.52 -17.08
CA LYS A 140 12.62 2.43 -16.67
C LYS A 140 14.07 2.89 -16.49
N THR A 141 14.45 4.01 -17.07
CA THR A 141 15.81 4.58 -17.00
C THR A 141 15.79 6.00 -16.42
N LEU A 142 16.96 6.50 -16.02
CA LEU A 142 17.12 7.88 -15.55
C LEU A 142 16.75 8.89 -16.65
N ASP A 143 17.17 8.64 -17.90
CA ASP A 143 16.86 9.52 -19.03
C ASP A 143 15.36 9.60 -19.31
N GLN A 144 14.65 8.47 -19.24
CA GLN A 144 13.19 8.44 -19.36
C GLN A 144 12.53 9.21 -18.22
N ALA A 145 13.03 9.05 -16.99
CA ALA A 145 12.54 9.79 -15.82
C ALA A 145 12.77 11.30 -15.98
N GLN A 146 13.93 11.71 -16.49
CA GLN A 146 14.24 13.11 -16.75
C GLN A 146 13.35 13.70 -17.84
N ALA A 147 13.14 12.99 -18.95
CA ALA A 147 12.23 13.42 -20.01
C ALA A 147 10.78 13.57 -19.49
N ALA A 148 10.32 12.63 -18.66
CA ALA A 148 8.98 12.68 -18.07
C ALA A 148 8.78 13.85 -17.11
N LEU A 149 9.83 14.32 -16.41
CA LEU A 149 9.75 15.53 -15.57
C LEU A 149 9.42 16.79 -16.37
N HIS A 150 9.81 16.83 -17.65
CA HIS A 150 9.59 17.98 -18.53
C HIS A 150 8.28 17.87 -19.34
N ALA A 151 7.69 16.67 -19.41
CA ALA A 151 6.43 16.43 -20.08
C ALA A 151 5.25 16.69 -19.12
N ALA A 152 4.77 17.94 -19.08
CA ALA A 152 3.52 18.24 -18.40
C ALA A 152 2.35 17.56 -19.13
N SER A 153 1.73 16.55 -18.50
CA SER A 153 0.57 15.84 -19.05
C SER A 153 -0.70 16.24 -18.31
N PRO A 154 -1.79 16.61 -19.01
CA PRO A 154 -3.07 16.95 -18.38
C PRO A 154 -3.79 15.73 -17.78
N VAL A 155 -3.35 14.51 -18.12
CA VAL A 155 -3.88 13.25 -17.60
C VAL A 155 -2.77 12.31 -17.18
N ILE A 156 -3.01 11.53 -16.13
CA ILE A 156 -2.02 10.61 -15.54
C ILE A 156 -2.59 9.19 -15.58
N PRO A 157 -1.93 8.24 -16.27
CA PRO A 157 -2.37 6.86 -16.27
C PRO A 157 -2.24 6.26 -14.87
N CYS A 158 -3.28 5.55 -14.43
CA CYS A 158 -3.32 4.88 -13.13
C CYS A 158 -3.58 3.38 -13.29
N ALA A 159 -2.94 2.58 -12.44
CA ALA A 159 -3.25 1.17 -12.27
C ALA A 159 -4.15 1.01 -11.06
N PHE A 160 -5.20 0.21 -11.20
CA PHE A 160 -6.19 -0.05 -10.14
C PHE A 160 -6.27 -1.55 -9.85
N SER A 161 -6.51 -1.88 -8.59
CA SER A 161 -6.97 -3.21 -8.22
C SER A 161 -7.91 -3.18 -7.02
N SER A 162 -8.78 -4.18 -6.95
CA SER A 162 -9.53 -4.51 -5.75
C SER A 162 -9.56 -6.01 -5.52
N SER A 163 -9.78 -6.40 -4.28
CA SER A 163 -9.91 -7.79 -3.87
C SER A 163 -10.95 -7.95 -2.78
N SER A 164 -11.68 -9.05 -2.81
CA SER A 164 -12.52 -9.51 -1.71
C SER A 164 -12.16 -10.96 -1.41
N SER A 165 -11.97 -11.30 -0.13
CA SER A 165 -11.64 -12.66 0.31
C SER A 165 -12.49 -13.04 1.51
N GLY A 166 -13.07 -14.23 1.49
CA GLY A 166 -13.94 -14.74 2.54
C GLY A 166 -14.67 -16.00 2.09
N PHE A 167 -15.18 -16.79 3.03
CA PHE A 167 -15.99 -17.99 2.73
C PHE A 167 -15.35 -18.95 1.71
N GLY A 168 -14.02 -19.15 1.79
CA GLY A 168 -13.27 -20.05 0.92
C GLY A 168 -13.03 -19.52 -0.51
N ARG A 169 -13.34 -18.24 -0.78
CA ARG A 169 -13.21 -17.63 -2.10
C ARG A 169 -12.45 -16.32 -2.02
N THR A 170 -11.64 -16.05 -3.04
CA THR A 170 -10.99 -14.77 -3.26
C THR A 170 -11.30 -14.29 -4.68
N GLU A 171 -11.85 -13.09 -4.77
CA GLU A 171 -12.10 -12.36 -6.01
C GLU A 171 -11.13 -11.20 -6.13
N VAL A 172 -10.65 -10.95 -7.35
CA VAL A 172 -9.74 -9.84 -7.65
C VAL A 172 -10.18 -9.17 -8.93
N LYS A 173 -10.27 -7.85 -8.90
CA LYS A 173 -10.44 -7.01 -10.09
C LYS A 173 -9.19 -6.19 -10.32
N LYS A 174 -8.75 -6.06 -11.58
CA LYS A 174 -7.61 -5.23 -11.98
C LYS A 174 -7.97 -4.41 -13.20
N GLY A 175 -7.51 -3.18 -13.26
CA GLY A 175 -7.83 -2.30 -14.38
C GLY A 175 -6.87 -1.13 -14.51
N ARG A 176 -7.17 -0.28 -15.49
CA ARG A 176 -6.46 0.97 -15.74
C ARG A 176 -7.48 2.08 -15.97
N PHE A 177 -7.16 3.26 -15.49
CA PHE A 177 -7.95 4.46 -15.75
C PHE A 177 -7.02 5.67 -15.90
N MET A 178 -7.56 6.80 -16.36
CA MET A 178 -6.83 8.05 -16.48
C MET A 178 -7.32 9.00 -15.39
N ALA A 179 -6.42 9.45 -14.52
CA ALA A 179 -6.71 10.51 -13.56
C ALA A 179 -6.40 11.88 -14.18
N SER A 180 -7.05 12.92 -13.68
CA SER A 180 -6.70 14.29 -14.05
C SER A 180 -5.31 14.68 -13.52
N GLY A 181 -4.54 15.45 -14.28
CA GLY A 181 -3.20 15.91 -13.90
C GLY A 181 -3.18 17.02 -12.85
N ILE A 182 -4.33 17.63 -12.56
CA ILE A 182 -4.48 18.71 -11.57
C ILE A 182 -4.83 18.21 -10.16
N VAL A 183 -5.24 16.96 -10.01
CA VAL A 183 -5.60 16.39 -8.71
C VAL A 183 -4.36 16.09 -7.88
N SER A 184 -4.52 16.08 -6.57
CA SER A 184 -3.47 15.78 -5.62
C SER A 184 -3.79 14.49 -4.84
N TRP A 185 -2.87 14.07 -3.99
CA TRP A 185 -3.06 12.85 -3.19
C TRP A 185 -4.20 12.97 -2.16
N THR A 186 -4.61 14.18 -1.78
CA THR A 186 -5.76 14.39 -0.88
C THR A 186 -7.09 14.06 -1.56
N ASP A 187 -7.14 14.11 -2.90
CA ASP A 187 -8.31 13.71 -3.70
C ASP A 187 -8.37 12.19 -3.91
N ALA A 188 -7.32 11.46 -3.52
CA ALA A 188 -7.19 10.03 -3.78
C ALA A 188 -8.35 9.18 -3.23
N PRO A 189 -8.97 9.46 -2.07
CA PRO A 189 -10.13 8.70 -1.61
C PRO A 189 -11.33 8.79 -2.55
N GLY A 190 -11.59 9.99 -3.11
CA GLY A 190 -12.64 10.20 -4.10
C GLY A 190 -12.34 9.44 -5.40
N ILE A 191 -11.09 9.53 -5.87
CA ILE A 191 -10.63 8.81 -7.07
C ILE A 191 -10.73 7.30 -6.89
N LEU A 192 -10.35 6.77 -5.72
CA LEU A 192 -10.45 5.34 -5.41
C LEU A 192 -11.92 4.88 -5.44
N SER A 193 -12.81 5.67 -4.84
CA SER A 193 -14.25 5.38 -4.81
C SER A 193 -14.86 5.36 -6.22
N SER A 194 -14.52 6.35 -7.05
CA SER A 194 -14.94 6.39 -8.45
C SER A 194 -14.40 5.19 -9.24
N ALA A 195 -13.12 4.85 -9.07
CA ALA A 195 -12.51 3.71 -9.75
C ALA A 195 -13.10 2.36 -9.33
N GLN A 196 -13.62 2.24 -8.10
CA GLN A 196 -14.34 1.05 -7.65
C GLN A 196 -15.75 0.94 -8.26
N GLN A 197 -16.42 2.07 -8.51
CA GLN A 197 -17.77 2.11 -9.08
C GLN A 197 -17.76 1.93 -10.60
N GLU A 198 -16.75 2.47 -11.28
CA GLU A 198 -16.59 2.31 -12.72
C GLU A 198 -16.27 0.87 -13.07
N SER A 199 -17.23 0.13 -13.61
CA SER A 199 -16.96 -1.16 -14.25
C SER A 199 -16.34 -0.91 -15.63
N ALA A 200 -15.05 -0.59 -15.68
CA ALA A 200 -14.40 -0.35 -16.95
C ALA A 200 -14.36 -1.65 -17.79
N PRO A 201 -14.62 -1.59 -19.11
CA PRO A 201 -14.63 -2.77 -19.99
C PRO A 201 -13.27 -3.50 -20.07
N SER A 202 -12.20 -2.87 -19.60
CA SER A 202 -10.85 -3.44 -19.52
C SER A 202 -10.53 -4.12 -18.19
N MET A 203 -11.49 -4.21 -17.26
CA MET A 203 -11.25 -4.86 -15.97
C MET A 203 -11.14 -6.37 -16.11
N GLN A 204 -10.02 -6.91 -15.65
CA GLN A 204 -9.84 -8.35 -15.50
C GLN A 204 -10.42 -8.80 -14.18
N HIS A 205 -11.13 -9.93 -14.20
CA HIS A 205 -11.69 -10.56 -13.02
C HIS A 205 -11.06 -11.94 -12.84
N GLU A 206 -10.44 -12.15 -11.69
CA GLU A 206 -9.92 -13.45 -11.28
C GLU A 206 -10.70 -13.93 -10.06
N THR A 207 -11.06 -15.22 -10.05
CA THR A 207 -11.63 -15.88 -8.88
C THR A 207 -10.78 -17.10 -8.55
N ARG A 208 -10.48 -17.30 -7.27
CA ARG A 208 -9.76 -18.47 -6.76
C ARG A 208 -10.50 -19.04 -5.54
N SER A 209 -10.57 -20.37 -5.45
CA SER A 209 -11.14 -21.09 -4.30
C SER A 209 -10.14 -21.17 -3.15
N VAL A 210 -9.74 -20.01 -2.64
CA VAL A 210 -8.85 -19.85 -1.47
C VAL A 210 -9.44 -18.76 -0.59
N GLY A 211 -9.43 -18.93 0.73
CA GLY A 211 -9.80 -17.86 1.66
C GLY A 211 -9.75 -18.30 3.13
N PRO A 212 -9.81 -17.34 4.07
CA PRO A 212 -9.58 -15.90 3.89
C PRO A 212 -8.09 -15.55 3.78
N VAL A 213 -7.76 -14.55 2.98
CA VAL A 213 -6.36 -14.13 2.71
C VAL A 213 -6.14 -12.72 3.23
N ALA A 214 -5.04 -12.50 3.96
CA ALA A 214 -4.69 -11.18 4.48
C ALA A 214 -4.41 -10.18 3.34
N THR A 215 -4.61 -8.90 3.63
CA THR A 215 -4.26 -7.78 2.74
C THR A 215 -2.92 -7.16 3.14
N PHE A 216 -2.39 -6.25 2.32
CA PHE A 216 -1.03 -5.73 2.48
C PHE A 216 -0.87 -4.85 3.72
N LEU A 217 -1.69 -3.80 3.88
CA LEU A 217 -1.62 -2.92 5.05
C LEU A 217 -1.91 -3.70 6.34
N TYR A 218 -2.85 -4.64 6.29
CA TYR A 218 -3.12 -5.53 7.42
C TYR A 218 -1.91 -6.40 7.79
N ALA A 219 -1.22 -7.01 6.83
CA ALA A 219 -0.01 -7.78 7.09
C ALA A 219 1.10 -6.92 7.72
N ILE A 220 1.29 -5.69 7.22
CA ILE A 220 2.24 -4.73 7.79
C ILE A 220 1.87 -4.37 9.22
N ARG A 221 0.60 -4.03 9.47
CA ARG A 221 0.12 -3.66 10.81
C ARG A 221 0.26 -4.82 11.80
N ARG A 222 -0.09 -6.05 11.39
CA ARG A 222 0.11 -7.26 12.21
C ARG A 222 1.58 -7.48 12.55
N ALA A 223 2.49 -7.27 11.60
CA ALA A 223 3.92 -7.38 11.85
C ALA A 223 4.42 -6.27 12.81
N ALA A 224 3.93 -5.04 12.67
CA ALA A 224 4.26 -3.93 13.56
C ALA A 224 3.79 -4.17 15.00
N LEU A 225 2.62 -4.77 15.20
CA LEU A 225 2.08 -5.08 16.52
C LEU A 225 2.60 -6.39 17.12
N ASN A 226 3.23 -7.27 16.33
CA ASN A 226 3.75 -8.53 16.83
C ASN A 226 5.16 -8.32 17.45
N PRO A 227 5.36 -8.58 18.76
CA PRO A 227 6.66 -8.40 19.42
C PRO A 227 7.75 -9.38 18.97
N ASP A 228 7.40 -10.44 18.23
CA ASP A 228 8.36 -11.45 17.77
C ASP A 228 9.47 -10.82 16.92
N SER A 229 10.72 -11.21 17.20
CA SER A 229 11.91 -10.73 16.48
C SER A 229 11.86 -10.95 14.96
N ARG A 230 11.11 -11.95 14.50
CA ARG A 230 10.92 -12.26 13.09
C ARG A 230 9.50 -12.76 12.85
N THR A 231 8.85 -12.27 11.80
CA THR A 231 7.51 -12.72 11.40
C THR A 231 7.46 -13.05 9.91
N ARG A 232 6.50 -13.92 9.55
CA ARG A 232 6.20 -14.29 8.16
C ARG A 232 4.68 -14.29 7.99
N ALA A 233 4.17 -13.59 7.00
CA ALA A 233 2.74 -13.49 6.73
C ALA A 233 2.46 -13.55 5.23
N GLN A 234 1.56 -14.44 4.82
CA GLN A 234 1.03 -14.45 3.45
C GLN A 234 -0.01 -13.35 3.30
N PHE A 235 -0.03 -12.68 2.16
CA PHE A 235 -1.04 -11.69 1.83
C PHE A 235 -1.32 -11.65 0.33
N CYS A 236 -2.49 -11.13 -0.05
CA CYS A 236 -2.84 -10.81 -1.42
C CYS A 236 -2.65 -9.31 -1.64
N HIS A 237 -1.96 -8.94 -2.71
CA HIS A 237 -1.85 -7.56 -3.15
C HIS A 237 -1.94 -7.55 -4.66
N ASN A 238 -2.74 -6.63 -5.23
CA ASN A 238 -3.06 -6.56 -6.67
C ASN A 238 -3.26 -7.94 -7.33
N GLY A 239 -3.96 -8.85 -6.64
CA GLY A 239 -4.25 -10.21 -7.09
C GLY A 239 -3.11 -11.21 -7.10
N GLU A 240 -1.96 -10.86 -6.56
CA GLU A 240 -0.85 -11.77 -6.41
C GLU A 240 -0.67 -12.15 -4.95
N PHE A 241 -0.49 -13.44 -4.73
CA PHE A 241 -0.11 -13.99 -3.44
C PHE A 241 1.37 -13.67 -3.23
N CYS A 242 1.61 -12.95 -2.16
CA CYS A 242 2.91 -12.51 -1.74
C CYS A 242 3.13 -12.97 -0.30
N GLU A 243 4.38 -12.83 0.12
CA GLU A 243 4.76 -13.09 1.49
C GLU A 243 5.57 -11.94 2.03
N LEU A 244 5.19 -11.50 3.23
CA LEU A 244 5.91 -10.52 4.00
C LEU A 244 6.78 -11.26 5.01
N VAL A 245 8.09 -11.02 4.95
CA VAL A 245 9.04 -11.43 5.98
C VAL A 245 9.52 -10.16 6.67
N THR A 246 9.41 -10.10 8.00
CA THR A 246 9.93 -8.99 8.79
C THR A 246 10.93 -9.44 9.82
N GLU A 247 11.93 -8.59 10.09
CA GLU A 247 12.94 -8.79 11.12
C GLU A 247 13.12 -7.50 11.91
N ARG A 248 12.99 -7.58 13.24
CA ARG A 248 13.21 -6.49 14.18
C ARG A 248 14.71 -6.32 14.42
N ALA A 249 15.21 -5.09 14.35
CA ALA A 249 16.59 -4.80 14.70
C ALA A 249 16.75 -4.81 16.21
N SER A 250 17.65 -5.64 16.73
CA SER A 250 17.96 -5.69 18.16
C SER A 250 18.85 -4.49 18.56
N GLY A 251 18.23 -3.39 19.02
CA GLY A 251 18.91 -2.21 19.58
C GLY A 251 19.76 -1.41 18.59
N SER A 252 19.49 -0.11 18.42
CA SER A 252 20.35 0.71 17.55
C SER A 252 21.71 0.98 18.23
N ARG A 253 22.81 0.77 17.48
CA ARG A 253 24.15 1.34 17.78
C ARG A 253 24.32 2.75 17.21
N PHE A 254 23.27 3.31 16.62
CA PHE A 254 23.26 4.65 16.06
C PHE A 254 22.13 5.41 16.74
N ALA A 255 22.52 6.22 17.73
CA ALA A 255 21.67 7.17 18.41
C ALA A 255 21.42 8.36 17.47
N ASP A 256 20.34 8.26 16.69
CA ASP A 256 19.64 9.44 16.18
C ASP A 256 18.33 9.57 16.97
N ALA A 257 17.79 10.80 17.02
CA ALA A 257 16.74 11.34 17.92
C ALA A 257 15.38 10.60 18.04
N HIS A 258 15.28 9.35 17.61
CA HIS A 258 14.12 8.47 17.74
C HIS A 258 14.34 7.40 18.83
N GLU A 259 14.85 7.80 20.00
CA GLU A 259 15.30 6.89 21.08
C GLU A 259 14.25 5.88 21.59
N SER A 260 12.97 6.05 21.26
CA SER A 260 11.90 5.09 21.60
C SER A 260 11.37 4.26 20.44
N SER A 261 11.80 4.51 19.20
CA SER A 261 11.26 3.81 18.03
C SER A 261 12.05 2.54 17.71
N GLU A 262 11.33 1.46 17.43
CA GLU A 262 11.90 0.19 17.04
C GLU A 262 11.94 0.07 15.50
N GLN A 263 13.07 -0.38 14.98
CA GLN A 263 13.26 -0.58 13.54
C GLN A 263 12.85 -2.00 13.12
N ILE A 264 12.03 -2.08 12.07
CA ILE A 264 11.63 -3.33 11.41
C ILE A 264 12.05 -3.28 9.95
N ASN A 265 12.85 -4.26 9.53
CA ASN A 265 13.20 -4.48 8.15
C ASN A 265 12.19 -5.46 7.52
N GLY A 266 11.61 -5.07 6.39
CA GLY A 266 10.60 -5.84 5.68
C GLY A 266 11.09 -6.25 4.29
N VAL A 267 10.81 -7.50 3.92
CA VAL A 267 11.04 -8.04 2.58
C VAL A 267 9.74 -8.64 2.06
N ILE A 268 9.36 -8.27 0.85
CA ILE A 268 8.22 -8.87 0.14
C ILE A 268 8.76 -9.89 -0.86
N LEU A 269 8.27 -11.12 -0.77
CA LEU A 269 8.55 -12.20 -1.70
C LEU A 269 7.33 -12.45 -2.60
N ASP A 270 7.57 -12.87 -3.83
CA ASP A 270 6.51 -13.36 -4.73
C ASP A 270 6.08 -14.79 -4.37
N GLY A 271 5.08 -15.32 -5.08
CA GLY A 271 4.61 -16.69 -4.88
C GLY A 271 5.66 -17.76 -5.18
N GLY A 272 6.75 -17.43 -5.88
CA GLY A 272 7.92 -18.28 -6.11
C GLY A 272 9.06 -18.06 -5.11
N GLY A 273 8.87 -17.20 -4.10
CA GLY A 273 9.89 -16.88 -3.09
C GLY A 273 10.96 -15.87 -3.55
N SER A 274 10.84 -15.30 -4.75
CA SER A 274 11.80 -14.30 -5.22
C SER A 274 11.52 -12.94 -4.60
N LYS A 275 12.58 -12.25 -4.20
CA LYS A 275 12.50 -10.91 -3.59
C LYS A 275 11.93 -9.88 -4.57
N LYS A 276 10.78 -9.30 -4.22
CA LYS A 276 10.09 -8.22 -4.94
C LYS A 276 10.41 -6.83 -4.43
N SER A 277 10.46 -6.68 -3.11
CA SER A 277 10.63 -5.37 -2.48
C SER A 277 11.34 -5.49 -1.14
N GLU A 278 12.00 -4.40 -0.75
CA GLU A 278 12.53 -4.19 0.59
C GLU A 278 12.15 -2.81 1.08
N PHE A 279 11.89 -2.71 2.37
CA PHE A 279 11.59 -1.47 3.06
C PHE A 279 12.02 -1.57 4.51
N THR A 280 12.10 -0.44 5.17
CA THR A 280 12.32 -0.34 6.61
C THR A 280 11.25 0.57 7.18
N ILE A 281 10.65 0.15 8.29
CA ILE A 281 9.75 1.00 9.08
C ILE A 281 10.31 1.19 10.48
N TRP A 282 9.98 2.31 11.07
CA TRP A 282 10.18 2.57 12.50
C TRP A 282 8.81 2.69 13.13
N ILE A 283 8.63 2.08 14.30
CA ILE A 283 7.37 2.09 15.05
C ILE A 283 7.63 2.51 16.49
N ASP A 284 6.65 3.16 17.13
CA ASP A 284 6.67 3.29 18.58
C ASP A 284 6.01 2.03 19.17
N PRO A 285 6.72 1.19 19.94
CA PRO A 285 6.14 -0.04 20.50
C PRO A 285 5.02 0.24 21.52
N ARG A 286 4.87 1.48 21.99
CA ARG A 286 3.80 1.91 22.89
C ARG A 286 2.56 2.38 22.13
N ASP A 287 2.65 2.57 20.82
CA ASP A 287 1.56 3.03 19.99
C ASP A 287 0.67 1.85 19.55
N PRO A 288 -0.57 1.72 20.08
CA PRO A 288 -1.46 0.61 19.77
C PRO A 288 -2.00 0.65 18.32
N SER A 289 -1.79 1.75 17.59
CA SER A 289 -2.23 1.85 16.20
C SER A 289 -1.42 0.92 15.29
N GLY A 290 -0.16 0.65 15.63
CA GLY A 290 0.79 -0.05 14.76
C GLY A 290 1.18 0.78 13.52
N LEU A 291 0.87 2.08 13.48
CA LEU A 291 1.31 2.95 12.42
C LEU A 291 2.83 3.18 12.53
N PRO A 292 3.56 3.29 11.42
CA PRO A 292 4.98 3.59 11.42
C PRO A 292 5.23 5.09 11.68
N THR A 293 6.26 5.44 12.45
CA THR A 293 6.74 6.83 12.62
C THR A 293 7.66 7.24 11.47
N ARG A 294 8.25 6.28 10.76
CA ARG A 294 9.02 6.49 9.54
C ARG A 294 8.90 5.29 8.62
N ILE A 295 8.89 5.52 7.32
CA ILE A 295 8.91 4.49 6.29
C ILE A 295 10.03 4.83 5.31
N GLU A 296 10.91 3.89 5.00
CA GLU A 296 11.96 4.02 4.00
C GLU A 296 11.85 2.89 2.99
N PHE A 297 11.86 3.21 1.70
CA PHE A 297 11.84 2.20 0.64
C PHE A 297 12.53 2.66 -0.63
N TYR A 298 12.91 1.69 -1.46
CA TYR A 298 13.57 1.92 -2.74
C TYR A 298 12.53 1.88 -3.87
N ALA A 299 12.10 3.06 -4.29
CA ALA A 299 11.23 3.24 -5.45
C ALA A 299 11.90 2.71 -6.74
N ARG A 300 13.21 2.96 -6.87
CA ARG A 300 14.11 2.46 -7.91
C ARG A 300 15.49 2.18 -7.30
N SER A 301 16.36 1.49 -8.02
CA SER A 301 17.76 1.26 -7.60
C SER A 301 18.52 2.57 -7.32
N PHE A 302 18.12 3.66 -7.97
CA PHE A 302 18.71 4.99 -7.83
C PHE A 302 17.83 5.98 -7.05
N LEU A 303 16.64 5.58 -6.58
CA LEU A 303 15.70 6.49 -5.91
C LEU A 303 15.18 5.87 -4.63
N ARG A 304 15.53 6.50 -3.51
CA ARG A 304 15.03 6.17 -2.18
C ARG A 304 14.04 7.23 -1.72
N LEU A 305 12.92 6.77 -1.18
CA LEU A 305 11.91 7.63 -0.58
C LEU A 305 11.86 7.36 0.93
N THR A 306 11.80 8.44 1.70
CA THR A 306 11.62 8.40 3.15
C THR A 306 10.38 9.20 3.50
N LEU A 307 9.42 8.57 4.16
CA LEU A 307 8.25 9.22 4.73
C LEU A 307 8.47 9.34 6.24
N GLU A 308 8.50 10.56 6.73
CA GLU A 308 8.69 10.84 8.16
C GLU A 308 7.39 11.39 8.75
N ALA A 309 6.99 10.84 9.88
CA ALA A 309 5.83 11.34 10.61
C ALA A 309 5.99 12.83 10.90
N GLN A 310 4.91 13.58 10.73
CA GLN A 310 4.83 14.98 11.10
C GLN A 310 3.72 15.16 12.14
N PRO A 311 3.79 16.23 12.97
CA PRO A 311 2.63 16.69 13.72
C PRO A 311 1.44 16.88 12.77
N ALA A 312 0.23 16.52 13.21
CA ALA A 312 -0.95 16.49 12.36
C ALA A 312 -1.21 17.89 11.75
N PRO A 313 -1.15 18.07 10.42
CA PRO A 313 -1.68 19.26 9.76
C PRO A 313 -3.21 19.25 9.83
N GLU A 314 -3.82 20.41 10.04
CA GLU A 314 -5.27 20.57 10.22
C GLU A 314 -6.11 20.20 8.98
N ALA A 315 -5.52 20.16 7.78
CA ALA A 315 -6.29 20.16 6.51
C ALA A 315 -6.14 18.91 5.61
N GLU A 316 -5.21 17.99 5.88
CA GLU A 316 -4.88 16.88 4.96
C GLU A 316 -5.24 15.51 5.58
N THR A 317 -6.52 15.25 5.84
CA THR A 317 -6.98 14.00 6.47
C THR A 317 -7.65 13.04 5.49
N LEU A 318 -7.54 11.74 5.76
CA LEU A 318 -8.31 10.73 5.04
C LEU A 318 -9.71 10.60 5.66
N PRO A 319 -10.75 10.28 4.87
CA PRO A 319 -12.09 10.13 5.40
C PRO A 319 -12.19 8.88 6.28
N TRP A 320 -12.81 9.04 7.44
CA TRP A 320 -13.21 7.93 8.29
C TRP A 320 -14.35 7.14 7.64
N LEU A 321 -14.17 5.83 7.52
CA LEU A 321 -15.10 4.94 6.83
C LEU A 321 -15.97 4.13 7.80
N LEU A 322 -15.50 3.86 9.03
CA LEU A 322 -16.34 3.17 10.02
C LEU A 322 -17.35 4.15 10.63
N LYS A 323 -18.63 3.81 10.48
CA LYS A 323 -19.74 4.49 11.17
C LYS A 323 -19.87 3.95 12.59
N GLU A 324 -20.15 4.85 13.53
CA GLU A 324 -20.41 4.52 14.93
C GLU A 324 -21.91 4.51 15.20
N GLU A 325 -22.40 3.58 16.01
CA GLU A 325 -23.80 3.57 16.47
C GLU A 325 -24.08 4.84 17.28
N PRO A 326 -25.21 5.52 17.04
CA PRO A 326 -25.62 6.62 17.92
C PRO A 326 -25.87 6.06 19.33
N ALA A 327 -25.38 6.79 20.33
CA ALA A 327 -25.52 6.46 21.75
C ALA A 327 -26.99 6.45 22.21
#